data_AF-A0A7W0UHH9-F1
#
_entry.id   AF-A0A7W0UHH9-F1
#
_cell.length_a   1.000
_cell.length_b   1.000
_cell.length_c   1.000
_cell.angle_alpha   90.00
_cell.angle_beta   90.00
_cell.angle_gamma   90.00
#
_symmetry.space_group_name_H-M   'P 1'
#
loop_
_entity.id
_entity.type
_entity.pdbx_description
1 polymer ?
#
loop_
_entity_poly.entity_id
_entity_poly.type
_entity_poly.pdbx_seq_one_letter_code
_entity_poly.pdbx_strand_id
1 'polypeptide(L)'
;MKWTSSFLKSAYHACECSRSIARLRRSAIIRGNTVANNTKGIMASSSPDVQIYNNTVTNNSEFEIRIHDQGGRRDQPSRYGPHAPKNNYVHHNRITMKIGYTGATKLPEVNDFVFSAQANNRFEYNTYRVDNGARRYLHWRNALRAWRQWRSYGHDTFGSLASF
;
A
#
# COMPACT_ATOMS: atom_id res chain seq x y z
N MET A 1 20.77 -10.34 54.69
CA MET A 1 20.49 -8.89 54.52
C MET A 1 21.43 -8.33 53.48
N LYS A 2 20.92 -8.07 52.26
CA LYS A 2 21.46 -7.15 51.24
C LYS A 2 20.44 -7.07 50.10
N TRP A 3 19.94 -5.87 49.84
CA TRP A 3 19.08 -5.52 48.71
C TRP A 3 19.93 -4.92 47.59
N THR A 4 19.58 -5.22 46.32
CA THR A 4 19.57 -4.37 45.10
C THR A 4 19.37 -5.31 43.89
N SER A 5 18.76 -4.98 42.75
CA SER A 5 17.77 -4.00 42.30
C SER A 5 17.25 -4.52 40.95
N SER A 6 16.00 -4.25 40.65
CA SER A 6 15.19 -4.59 39.47
C SER A 6 15.81 -4.34 38.09
N PHE A 7 15.46 -5.19 37.10
CA PHE A 7 15.12 -4.75 35.74
C PHE A 7 14.00 -5.63 35.17
N LEU A 8 12.85 -4.99 34.91
CA LEU A 8 11.72 -5.53 34.16
C LEU A 8 12.14 -5.76 32.70
N LYS A 9 12.04 -7.00 32.20
CA LYS A 9 12.01 -7.27 30.76
C LYS A 9 10.59 -7.63 30.34
N SER A 10 10.03 -6.71 29.57
CA SER A 10 8.75 -6.78 28.87
C SER A 10 8.62 -8.08 28.06
N ALA A 11 7.42 -8.66 28.11
CA ALA A 11 7.08 -9.93 27.50
C ALA A 11 7.19 -9.89 25.97
N TYR A 12 8.10 -10.70 25.42
CA TYR A 12 8.01 -11.19 24.05
C TYR A 12 6.81 -12.12 23.95
N HIS A 13 5.67 -11.63 23.45
CA HIS A 13 4.63 -12.51 22.92
C HIS A 13 5.00 -12.88 21.49
N ALA A 14 5.74 -13.97 21.35
CA ALA A 14 5.81 -14.73 20.11
C ALA A 14 4.42 -15.32 19.84
N CYS A 15 3.71 -14.79 18.85
CA CYS A 15 2.51 -15.44 18.32
C CYS A 15 2.96 -16.49 17.30
N GLU A 16 2.89 -17.76 17.69
CA GLU A 16 3.06 -18.90 16.79
C GLU A 16 1.96 -18.88 15.72
N CYS A 17 2.33 -18.62 14.47
CA CYS A 17 1.43 -18.80 13.33
C CYS A 17 1.81 -20.11 12.62
N SER A 18 1.06 -21.16 12.96
CA SER A 18 0.77 -22.38 12.19
C SER A 18 1.65 -22.69 10.97
N ARG A 19 2.34 -23.84 11.04
CA ARG A 19 3.02 -24.53 9.94
C ARG A 19 2.04 -24.84 8.78
N SER A 20 1.86 -23.88 7.88
CA SER A 20 1.79 -24.20 6.46
C SER A 20 3.20 -24.07 5.91
N ILE A 21 3.53 -24.77 4.83
CA ILE A 21 4.77 -24.52 4.08
C ILE A 21 4.69 -23.06 3.61
N ALA A 22 5.19 -22.14 4.43
CA ALA A 22 5.23 -20.72 4.15
C ALA A 22 6.20 -20.56 2.99
N ARG A 23 5.67 -20.62 1.77
CA ARG A 23 6.34 -20.12 0.59
C ARG A 23 6.84 -18.74 1.00
N LEU A 24 8.15 -18.57 1.07
CA LEU A 24 8.78 -17.34 1.52
C LEU A 24 8.45 -16.25 0.49
N ARG A 25 7.29 -15.63 0.62
CA ARG A 25 6.79 -14.57 -0.25
C ARG A 25 7.05 -13.25 0.44
N ARG A 26 7.35 -12.21 -0.33
CA ARG A 26 7.37 -10.82 0.18
C ARG A 26 5.96 -10.24 0.38
N SER A 27 5.04 -11.09 0.85
CA SER A 27 3.67 -10.73 1.17
C SER A 27 3.60 -10.08 2.54
N ALA A 28 2.63 -9.18 2.74
CA ALA A 28 2.38 -8.55 4.02
C ALA A 28 0.89 -8.26 4.18
N ILE A 29 0.44 -8.15 5.43
CA ILE A 29 -0.88 -7.64 5.78
C ILE A 29 -0.66 -6.34 6.58
N ILE A 30 -1.11 -5.22 6.04
CA ILE A 30 -1.03 -3.90 6.66
C ILE A 30 -2.45 -3.45 6.97
N ARG A 31 -2.85 -3.57 8.24
CA ARG A 31 -4.24 -3.31 8.65
C ARG A 31 -4.39 -2.61 9.98
N GLY A 32 -5.47 -1.84 10.12
CA GLY A 32 -5.88 -1.22 11.39
C GLY A 32 -4.98 -0.07 11.85
N ASN A 33 -4.21 0.54 10.96
CA ASN A 33 -3.28 1.62 11.32
C ASN A 33 -3.88 3.00 11.08
N THR A 34 -3.41 3.98 11.84
CA THR A 34 -3.59 5.41 11.55
C THR A 34 -2.25 5.99 11.12
N VAL A 35 -2.17 6.52 9.91
CA VAL A 35 -0.93 7.09 9.33
C VAL A 35 -1.21 8.51 8.87
N ALA A 36 -0.63 9.50 9.54
CA ALA A 36 -1.01 10.90 9.37
C ALA A 36 0.16 11.87 9.39
N ASN A 37 0.07 12.95 8.59
CA ASN A 37 0.95 14.13 8.64
C ASN A 37 2.44 13.81 8.43
N ASN A 38 2.78 12.84 7.57
CA ASN A 38 4.15 12.53 7.19
C ASN A 38 4.43 12.99 5.75
N THR A 39 5.67 12.85 5.30
CA THR A 39 5.96 12.98 3.87
C THR A 39 5.33 11.86 3.05
N LYS A 40 5.37 10.63 3.57
CA LYS A 40 4.96 9.41 2.86
C LYS A 40 4.04 8.59 3.75
N GLY A 41 2.94 8.12 3.19
CA GLY A 41 2.05 7.16 3.85
C GLY A 41 2.52 5.71 3.68
N ILE A 42 1.61 4.80 3.34
CA ILE A 42 1.87 3.37 3.23
C ILE A 42 2.39 3.03 1.82
N MET A 43 3.52 2.31 1.74
CA MET A 43 4.10 1.88 0.47
C MET A 43 4.33 0.38 0.41
N ALA A 44 3.79 -0.27 -0.62
CA ALA A 44 4.14 -1.62 -1.02
C ALA A 44 5.12 -1.55 -2.21
N SER A 45 6.40 -1.82 -1.97
CA SER A 45 7.46 -1.60 -2.95
C SER A 45 7.95 -2.92 -3.56
N SER A 46 7.57 -3.18 -4.81
CA SER A 46 7.96 -4.37 -5.59
C SER A 46 7.69 -5.69 -4.86
N SER A 47 6.62 -5.69 -4.08
CA SER A 47 6.16 -6.82 -3.27
C SER A 47 4.90 -7.42 -3.88
N PRO A 48 4.81 -8.76 -3.97
CA PRO A 48 3.57 -9.43 -4.35
C PRO A 48 2.70 -9.76 -3.13
N ASP A 49 1.42 -9.99 -3.39
CA ASP A 49 0.43 -10.51 -2.43
C ASP A 49 0.29 -9.65 -1.14
N VAL A 50 0.48 -8.33 -1.22
CA VAL A 50 0.28 -7.41 -0.09
C VAL A 50 -1.20 -7.04 0.05
N GLN A 51 -1.73 -7.16 1.26
CA GLN A 51 -3.07 -6.70 1.64
C GLN A 51 -2.96 -5.42 2.47
N ILE A 52 -3.60 -4.33 2.04
CA ILE A 52 -3.62 -3.05 2.75
C ILE A 52 -5.07 -2.66 3.02
N TYR A 53 -5.55 -2.81 4.26
CA TYR A 53 -6.96 -2.58 4.54
C TYR A 53 -7.30 -2.09 5.93
N ASN A 54 -8.49 -1.48 6.08
CA ASN A 54 -8.97 -0.91 7.34
C ASN A 54 -7.96 0.07 7.98
N ASN A 55 -7.17 0.78 7.17
CA ASN A 55 -6.30 1.84 7.65
C ASN A 55 -6.99 3.20 7.49
N THR A 56 -6.65 4.14 8.35
CA THR A 56 -6.97 5.56 8.21
C THR A 56 -5.68 6.30 7.82
N VAL A 57 -5.62 6.84 6.61
CA VAL A 57 -4.40 7.44 6.04
C VAL A 57 -4.72 8.86 5.60
N THR A 58 -4.03 9.85 6.17
CA THR A 58 -4.46 11.24 6.04
C THR A 58 -3.32 12.25 5.96
N ASN A 59 -3.46 13.20 5.03
CA ASN A 59 -2.61 14.39 4.91
C ASN A 59 -1.10 14.07 4.87
N ASN A 60 -0.72 13.02 4.15
CA ASN A 60 0.68 12.76 3.86
C ASN A 60 1.08 13.50 2.56
N SER A 61 2.24 14.16 2.54
CA SER A 61 2.48 15.20 1.53
C SER A 61 2.80 14.69 0.12
N GLU A 62 3.42 13.51 -0.01
CA GLU A 62 3.78 12.90 -1.31
C GLU A 62 2.72 11.90 -1.78
N PHE A 63 2.30 10.98 -0.89
CA PHE A 63 1.27 9.99 -1.16
C PHE A 63 0.67 9.43 0.12
N GLU A 64 -0.59 8.97 0.04
CA GLU A 64 -1.26 8.26 1.14
C GLU A 64 -0.99 6.75 1.06
N ILE A 65 -1.37 6.10 -0.05
CA ILE A 65 -1.09 4.66 -0.28
C ILE A 65 -0.52 4.46 -1.68
N ARG A 66 0.63 3.79 -1.77
CA ARG A 66 1.33 3.56 -3.05
C ARG A 66 1.77 2.11 -3.25
N ILE A 67 1.39 1.52 -4.37
CA ILE A 67 2.07 0.34 -4.92
C ILE A 67 3.16 0.86 -5.86
N HIS A 68 4.43 0.52 -5.60
CA HIS A 68 5.55 1.06 -6.35
C HIS A 68 6.39 -0.05 -6.99
N ASP A 69 6.59 0.05 -8.30
CA ASP A 69 7.51 -0.81 -9.04
C ASP A 69 8.89 -0.16 -9.16
N GLN A 70 9.88 -0.77 -8.50
CA GLN A 70 11.28 -0.37 -8.56
C GLN A 70 12.05 -1.18 -9.61
N GLY A 71 11.37 -2.07 -10.34
CA GLY A 71 11.98 -2.94 -11.33
C GLY A 71 12.74 -4.12 -10.74
N GLY A 72 13.49 -4.79 -11.61
CA GLY A 72 14.35 -5.90 -11.24
C GLY A 72 15.47 -5.44 -10.33
N ARG A 73 15.57 -6.01 -9.12
CA ARG A 73 16.74 -5.83 -8.27
C ARG A 73 17.92 -6.67 -8.78
N ARG A 74 19.14 -6.28 -8.41
CA ARG A 74 20.38 -6.94 -8.84
C ARG A 74 20.56 -8.35 -8.24
N ASP A 75 19.80 -8.71 -7.20
CA ASP A 75 19.87 -10.01 -6.52
C ASP A 75 18.98 -11.08 -7.17
N GLN A 76 18.84 -11.08 -8.50
CA GLN A 76 18.03 -12.06 -9.21
C GLN A 76 18.84 -13.31 -9.63
N PRO A 77 18.29 -14.54 -9.44
CA PRO A 77 16.99 -14.83 -8.83
C PRO A 77 17.06 -14.66 -7.31
N SER A 78 16.13 -13.89 -6.75
CA SER A 78 16.11 -13.70 -5.31
C SER A 78 15.49 -14.91 -4.61
N ARG A 79 15.99 -15.24 -3.41
CA ARG A 79 15.53 -16.39 -2.60
C ARG A 79 14.02 -16.40 -2.28
N TYR A 80 13.35 -15.26 -2.49
CA TYR A 80 11.93 -15.04 -2.24
C TYR A 80 11.10 -14.82 -3.52
N GLY A 81 11.69 -15.15 -4.68
CA GLY A 81 11.09 -14.96 -6.00
C GLY A 81 11.27 -13.54 -6.56
N PRO A 82 10.70 -13.27 -7.75
CA PRO A 82 10.85 -12.00 -8.44
C PRO A 82 10.37 -10.80 -7.62
N HIS A 83 11.08 -9.68 -7.72
CA HIS A 83 10.60 -8.38 -7.24
C HIS A 83 9.57 -7.84 -8.21
N ALA A 84 8.29 -8.11 -7.95
CA ALA A 84 7.22 -7.67 -8.82
C ALA A 84 6.00 -7.29 -7.97
N PRO A 85 5.45 -6.07 -8.15
CA PRO A 85 4.19 -5.68 -7.53
C PRO A 85 3.04 -6.43 -8.19
N LYS A 86 2.66 -7.57 -7.62
CA LYS A 86 1.65 -8.49 -8.17
C LYS A 86 0.62 -8.90 -7.12
N ASN A 87 -0.65 -8.99 -7.50
CA ASN A 87 -1.76 -9.41 -6.65
C ASN A 87 -1.93 -8.57 -5.37
N ASN A 88 -1.46 -7.32 -5.37
CA ASN A 88 -1.67 -6.46 -4.21
C ASN A 88 -3.12 -5.99 -4.16
N TYR A 89 -3.66 -5.88 -2.95
CA TYR A 89 -5.04 -5.50 -2.74
C TYR A 89 -5.15 -4.42 -1.68
N VAL A 90 -5.50 -3.22 -2.12
CA VAL A 90 -5.70 -2.04 -1.27
C VAL A 90 -7.20 -1.83 -1.12
N HIS A 91 -7.76 -2.14 0.05
CA HIS A 91 -9.21 -2.13 0.20
C HIS A 91 -9.71 -1.63 1.55
N HIS A 92 -10.92 -1.08 1.59
CA HIS A 92 -11.57 -0.67 2.85
C HIS A 92 -10.74 0.32 3.69
N ASN A 93 -9.91 1.15 3.05
CA ASN A 93 -9.18 2.21 3.73
C ASN A 93 -9.99 3.51 3.72
N ARG A 94 -9.81 4.33 4.75
CA ARG A 94 -10.30 5.71 4.80
C ARG A 94 -9.13 6.63 4.50
N ILE A 95 -9.19 7.33 3.37
CA ILE A 95 -8.07 8.06 2.80
C ILE A 95 -8.46 9.54 2.65
N THR A 96 -7.68 10.44 3.23
CA THR A 96 -7.91 11.89 3.12
C THR A 96 -6.70 12.57 2.49
N MET A 97 -6.91 13.25 1.35
CA MET A 97 -5.85 13.92 0.59
C MET A 97 -6.14 15.41 0.43
N LYS A 98 -5.23 16.26 0.91
CA LYS A 98 -5.17 17.70 0.54
C LYS A 98 -4.15 17.96 -0.57
N ILE A 99 -3.13 17.11 -0.63
CA ILE A 99 -2.02 17.10 -1.59
C ILE A 99 -1.62 15.63 -1.80
N GLY A 100 -0.67 15.38 -2.69
CA GLY A 100 -0.18 14.02 -2.97
C GLY A 100 -1.19 13.18 -3.75
N TYR A 101 -1.07 11.85 -3.65
CA TYR A 101 -1.94 10.90 -4.36
C TYR A 101 -2.06 9.55 -3.66
N THR A 102 -3.00 8.73 -4.15
CA THR A 102 -3.05 7.28 -3.91
C THR A 102 -3.00 6.54 -5.23
N GLY A 103 -2.35 5.39 -5.31
CA GLY A 103 -2.42 4.54 -6.50
C GLY A 103 -1.17 3.72 -6.73
N ALA A 104 -0.87 3.46 -8.01
CA ALA A 104 0.33 2.73 -8.40
C ALA A 104 1.29 3.60 -9.23
N THR A 105 2.59 3.39 -9.04
CA THR A 105 3.65 4.04 -9.81
C THR A 105 4.77 3.06 -10.13
N LYS A 106 5.66 3.47 -11.04
CA LYS A 106 6.90 2.77 -11.37
C LYS A 106 8.04 3.76 -11.51
N LEU A 107 9.28 3.27 -11.47
CA LEU A 107 10.41 4.05 -11.96
C LEU A 107 10.31 4.26 -13.49
N PRO A 108 10.86 5.35 -14.04
CA PRO A 108 10.75 5.70 -15.46
C PRO A 108 11.17 4.57 -16.41
N GLU A 109 12.28 3.90 -16.12
CA GLU A 109 12.91 2.84 -16.91
C GLU A 109 12.26 1.45 -16.76
N VAL A 110 11.37 1.29 -15.79
CA VAL A 110 10.67 0.02 -15.53
C VAL A 110 9.51 -0.13 -16.51
N ASN A 111 9.17 -1.35 -16.92
CA ASN A 111 8.01 -1.58 -17.78
C ASN A 111 6.68 -1.33 -17.04
N ASP A 112 5.56 -1.33 -17.78
CA ASP A 112 4.23 -1.05 -17.22
C ASP A 112 3.59 -2.24 -16.47
N PHE A 113 4.37 -3.25 -16.04
CA PHE A 113 3.84 -4.46 -15.42
C PHE A 113 2.90 -4.15 -14.26
N VAL A 114 3.25 -3.24 -13.35
CA VAL A 114 2.41 -2.84 -12.20
C VAL A 114 0.98 -2.43 -12.57
N PHE A 115 0.76 -1.92 -13.79
CA PHE A 115 -0.54 -1.49 -14.31
C PHE A 115 -1.26 -2.55 -15.15
N SER A 116 -0.62 -3.69 -15.39
CA SER A 116 -1.12 -4.74 -16.26
C SER A 116 -2.18 -5.61 -15.57
N ALA A 117 -3.05 -6.24 -16.37
CA ALA A 117 -4.00 -7.22 -15.86
C ALA A 117 -3.28 -8.43 -15.24
N GLN A 118 -2.10 -8.80 -15.76
CA GLN A 118 -1.28 -9.89 -15.22
C GLN A 118 -0.72 -9.57 -13.83
N ALA A 119 -0.42 -8.31 -13.55
CA ALA A 119 -0.01 -7.87 -12.22
C ALA A 119 -1.18 -7.88 -11.24
N ASN A 120 -2.42 -7.65 -11.70
CA ASN A 120 -3.62 -7.84 -10.87
C ASN A 120 -3.57 -7.07 -9.54
N ASN A 121 -3.03 -5.85 -9.57
CA ASN A 121 -3.07 -4.92 -8.44
C ASN A 121 -4.44 -4.23 -8.42
N ARG A 122 -5.08 -4.24 -7.27
CA ARG A 122 -6.47 -3.80 -7.11
C ARG A 122 -6.60 -2.78 -5.99
N PHE A 123 -7.42 -1.78 -6.24
CA PHE A 123 -7.92 -0.84 -5.25
C PHE A 123 -9.43 -0.98 -5.24
N GLU A 124 -10.04 -1.34 -4.12
CA GLU A 124 -11.51 -1.53 -4.03
C GLU A 124 -12.07 -1.12 -2.68
N TYR A 125 -13.34 -0.71 -2.65
CA TYR A 125 -14.05 -0.38 -1.40
C TYR A 125 -13.34 0.67 -0.52
N ASN A 126 -12.45 1.50 -1.08
CA ASN A 126 -11.83 2.58 -0.32
C ASN A 126 -12.78 3.79 -0.28
N THR A 127 -12.69 4.55 0.81
CA THR A 127 -13.40 5.82 0.99
C THR A 127 -12.39 6.96 0.94
N TYR A 128 -12.56 7.85 -0.03
CA TYR A 128 -11.69 9.01 -0.26
C TYR A 128 -12.37 10.31 0.18
N ARG A 129 -11.62 11.17 0.87
CA ARG A 129 -11.95 12.58 1.12
C ARG A 129 -10.88 13.47 0.50
N VAL A 130 -11.26 14.41 -0.35
CA VAL A 130 -10.32 15.30 -1.06
C VAL A 130 -10.68 16.77 -0.87
N ASP A 131 -9.71 17.67 -0.84
CA ASP A 131 -9.97 19.12 -0.69
C ASP A 131 -10.69 19.75 -1.91
N ASN A 132 -10.58 19.11 -3.07
CA ASN A 132 -11.18 19.56 -4.31
C ASN A 132 -11.49 18.35 -5.20
N GLY A 133 -12.78 18.07 -5.39
CA GLY A 133 -13.24 16.94 -6.21
C GLY A 133 -12.85 17.02 -7.69
N ALA A 134 -12.48 18.20 -8.20
CA ALA A 134 -11.99 18.39 -9.57
C ALA A 134 -10.50 18.08 -9.73
N ARG A 135 -9.71 18.07 -8.63
CA ARG A 135 -8.30 17.68 -8.66
C ARG A 135 -8.16 16.18 -8.88
N ARG A 136 -7.03 15.80 -9.49
CA ARG A 136 -6.69 14.40 -9.77
C ARG A 136 -5.76 13.87 -8.68
N TYR A 137 -6.28 13.00 -7.83
CA TYR A 137 -5.55 12.44 -6.67
C TYR A 137 -5.16 10.97 -6.85
N LEU A 138 -5.51 10.35 -7.97
CA LEU A 138 -5.44 8.89 -8.12
C LEU A 138 -4.43 8.55 -9.20
N HIS A 139 -3.32 7.92 -8.86
CA HIS A 139 -2.25 7.67 -9.81
C HIS A 139 -2.38 6.28 -10.46
N TRP A 140 -2.51 6.24 -11.78
CA TRP A 140 -2.55 4.99 -12.55
C TRP A 140 -2.00 5.19 -13.96
N ARG A 141 -1.23 4.23 -14.48
CA ARG A 141 -0.63 4.29 -15.83
C ARG A 141 0.10 5.61 -16.07
N ASN A 142 1.09 5.90 -15.22
CA ASN A 142 2.00 7.05 -15.35
C ASN A 142 1.32 8.45 -15.35
N ALA A 143 0.11 8.58 -14.81
CA ALA A 143 -0.55 9.87 -14.66
C ALA A 143 -1.58 9.89 -13.52
N LEU A 144 -1.87 11.09 -13.02
CA LEU A 144 -2.99 11.35 -12.13
C LEU A 144 -4.32 11.27 -12.91
N ARG A 145 -5.30 10.62 -12.29
CA ARG A 145 -6.61 10.29 -12.82
C ARG A 145 -7.69 11.00 -12.01
N ALA A 146 -8.72 11.44 -12.73
CA ALA A 146 -9.98 11.82 -12.11
C ALA A 146 -10.72 10.55 -11.63
N TRP A 147 -11.67 10.71 -10.71
CA TRP A 147 -12.46 9.60 -10.15
C TRP A 147 -13.12 8.72 -11.24
N ARG A 148 -13.71 9.34 -12.27
CA ARG A 148 -14.32 8.60 -13.39
C ARG A 148 -13.32 7.74 -14.15
N GLN A 149 -12.10 8.25 -14.37
CA GLN A 149 -11.05 7.51 -15.05
C GLN A 149 -10.54 6.36 -14.19
N TRP A 150 -10.36 6.58 -12.89
CA TRP A 150 -9.98 5.55 -11.92
C TRP A 150 -10.94 4.36 -11.96
N ARG A 151 -12.25 4.63 -11.91
CA ARG A 151 -13.29 3.59 -12.03
C ARG A 151 -13.32 2.91 -13.39
N SER A 152 -13.01 3.62 -14.48
CA SER A 152 -12.92 3.00 -15.81
C SER A 152 -11.79 1.98 -15.94
N TYR A 153 -10.79 2.01 -15.06
CA TYR A 153 -9.76 0.98 -14.95
C TYR A 153 -10.18 -0.21 -14.06
N GLY A 154 -11.41 -0.20 -13.54
CA GLY A 154 -11.93 -1.22 -12.65
C GLY A 154 -11.52 -1.03 -11.19
N HIS A 155 -11.02 0.13 -10.79
CA HIS A 155 -10.69 0.41 -9.39
C HIS A 155 -11.83 1.10 -8.67
N ASP A 156 -12.02 0.75 -7.40
CA ASP A 156 -13.02 1.32 -6.49
C ASP A 156 -14.38 1.43 -7.16
N THR A 157 -14.78 0.36 -7.84
CA THR A 157 -16.10 0.25 -8.46
C THR A 157 -17.21 0.36 -7.41
N PHE A 158 -16.89 -0.09 -6.19
CA PHE A 158 -17.70 0.03 -4.97
C PHE A 158 -17.12 0.99 -3.92
N GLY A 159 -16.07 1.75 -4.26
CA GLY A 159 -15.53 2.79 -3.38
C GLY A 159 -16.28 4.10 -3.51
N SER A 160 -15.86 5.10 -2.74
CA SER A 160 -16.51 6.43 -2.71
C SER A 160 -15.48 7.54 -2.66
N LEU A 161 -15.83 8.69 -3.23
CA LEU A 161 -15.04 9.91 -3.15
C LEU A 161 -15.96 11.09 -2.83
N ALA A 162 -15.57 11.87 -1.81
CA ALA A 162 -16.25 13.09 -1.42
C ALA A 162 -15.25 14.25 -1.28
N SER A 163 -15.68 15.47 -1.58
CA SER A 163 -14.88 16.67 -1.31
C SER A 163 -15.19 17.28 0.06
N PHE A 164 -14.28 18.08 0.62
CA PHE A 164 -14.47 18.84 1.86
C PHE A 164 -13.86 20.24 1.76
#